data_AF-A0A0S7XUF2-F1
#
_entry.id   AF-A0A0S7XUF2-F1
#
_cell.length_a   1.000
_cell.length_b   1.000
_cell.length_c   1.000
_cell.angle_alpha   90.00
_cell.angle_beta   90.00
_cell.angle_gamma   90.00
#
_symmetry.space_group_name_H-M   'P 1'
#
loop_
_entity.id
_entity.type
_entity.pdbx_description
1 polymer ?
#
loop_
_entity_poly.entity_id
_entity_poly.type
_entity_poly.pdbx_seq_one_letter_code
_entity_poly.pdbx_strand_id
1 'polypeptide(L)'
;MDLQGQAGKISGRLMSVDALRGFDMFWIIGGDAPILRGLAKGTGSEFLNKLLIQFDHVSWEGFRAWDLVMPLFLFVVGVVMPFSFNKRLERGQSKRQLYFHIVK
;
A
#
# COMPACT_ATOMS: atom_id res chain seq x y z
N MET A 1 25.74 34.33 -0.29
CA MET A 1 25.64 32.90 -0.68
C MET A 1 24.71 32.26 0.34
N ASP A 2 23.41 32.46 0.15
CA ASP A 2 22.37 32.04 1.09
C ASP A 2 21.98 30.59 0.80
N LEU A 3 22.46 29.69 1.65
CA LEU A 3 22.01 28.30 1.71
C LEU A 3 20.69 28.24 2.51
N GLN A 4 19.63 28.83 1.98
CA GLN A 4 18.28 28.59 2.47
C GLN A 4 17.68 27.41 1.71
N GLY A 5 17.48 26.32 2.44
CA GLY A 5 16.89 25.07 1.97
C GLY A 5 15.56 25.31 1.29
N GLN A 6 15.56 25.15 -0.03
CA GLN A 6 14.36 24.82 -0.78
C GLN A 6 13.99 23.37 -0.48
N ALA A 7 13.38 23.11 0.68
CA ALA A 7 12.44 22.01 0.81
C ALA A 7 11.23 22.38 -0.05
N GLY A 8 11.35 22.09 -1.35
CA GLY A 8 10.39 22.49 -2.37
C GLY A 8 8.97 22.06 -2.00
N LYS A 9 8.02 23.00 -2.12
CA LYS A 9 6.57 22.79 -2.32
C LYS A 9 6.21 21.31 -2.49
N ILE A 10 5.69 20.65 -1.46
CA ILE A 10 5.03 19.34 -1.62
C ILE A 10 3.65 19.58 -2.25
N SER A 11 3.67 19.93 -3.54
CA SER A 11 2.54 19.98 -4.45
C SER A 11 2.50 18.70 -5.32
N GLY A 12 3.13 17.61 -4.85
CA GLY A 12 3.34 16.38 -5.59
C GLY A 12 2.75 15.18 -4.85
N ARG A 13 2.24 14.21 -5.61
CA ARG A 13 1.80 12.90 -5.10
C ARG A 13 2.92 12.27 -4.27
N LEU A 14 2.58 11.65 -3.14
CA LEU A 14 3.54 10.94 -2.31
C LEU A 14 3.95 9.63 -2.97
N MET A 15 5.09 9.64 -3.66
CA MET A 15 5.58 8.51 -4.44
C MET A 15 5.77 7.24 -3.60
N SER A 16 6.24 7.38 -2.35
CA SER A 16 6.39 6.25 -1.42
C SER A 16 5.05 5.58 -1.10
N VAL A 17 4.00 6.38 -0.95
CA VAL A 17 2.65 5.89 -0.64
C VAL A 17 2.02 5.23 -1.86
N ASP A 18 2.21 5.81 -3.05
CA ASP A 18 1.77 5.21 -4.30
C ASP A 18 2.52 3.88 -4.59
N ALA A 19 3.83 3.82 -4.29
CA ALA A 19 4.64 2.60 -4.42
C ALA A 19 4.21 1.50 -3.45
N LEU A 20 4.00 1.84 -2.18
CA LEU A 20 3.51 0.88 -1.17
C LEU A 20 2.12 0.35 -1.53
N ARG A 21 1.21 1.23 -1.96
CA ARG A 21 -0.11 0.81 -2.45
C ARG A 21 0.00 -0.15 -3.64
N GLY A 22 0.85 0.18 -4.62
CA GLY A 22 1.07 -0.67 -5.79
C GLY A 22 1.64 -2.03 -5.43
N PHE A 23 2.56 -2.07 -4.46
CA PHE A 23 3.11 -3.30 -3.90
C PHE A 23 2.01 -4.17 -3.28
N ASP A 24 1.15 -3.60 -2.44
CA ASP A 24 0.03 -4.34 -1.82
C ASP A 24 -0.93 -4.90 -2.88
N MET A 25 -1.29 -4.08 -3.89
CA MET A 25 -2.16 -4.52 -4.99
C MET A 25 -1.53 -5.64 -5.82
N PHE A 26 -0.23 -5.58 -6.08
CA PHE A 26 0.49 -6.63 -6.81
C PHE A 26 0.39 -7.98 -6.10
N TRP A 27 0.61 -8.01 -4.78
CA TRP A 27 0.52 -9.25 -4.03
C TRP A 27 -0.91 -9.82 -4.03
N ILE A 28 -1.93 -8.99 -3.77
CA ILE A 28 -3.34 -9.43 -3.73
C ILE A 28 -3.81 -10.02 -5.08
N ILE A 29 -3.40 -9.44 -6.21
CA ILE A 29 -3.95 -9.79 -7.53
C ILE A 29 -3.37 -11.11 -8.08
N GLY A 30 -2.14 -11.47 -7.71
CA GLY A 30 -1.48 -12.63 -8.31
C GLY A 30 0.01 -12.75 -8.04
N GLY A 31 0.53 -12.03 -7.05
CA GLY A 31 1.81 -12.39 -6.43
C GLY A 31 1.68 -13.65 -5.55
N ASP A 32 0.49 -14.24 -5.48
CA ASP A 32 0.23 -15.44 -4.74
C ASP A 32 1.06 -16.63 -5.26
N ALA A 33 1.25 -17.56 -4.33
CA ALA A 33 1.70 -18.93 -4.49
C ALA A 33 1.98 -19.46 -5.91
N PRO A 34 1.09 -19.49 -6.92
CA PRO A 34 1.33 -20.09 -8.23
C PRO A 34 2.61 -19.68 -8.99
N ILE A 35 2.95 -18.38 -9.09
CA ILE A 35 4.16 -17.95 -9.83
C ILE A 35 5.42 -18.43 -9.11
N LEU A 36 5.48 -18.20 -7.79
CA LEU A 36 6.60 -18.61 -6.96
C LEU A 36 6.69 -20.13 -6.79
N ARG A 37 5.55 -20.85 -6.74
CA ARG A 37 5.48 -22.31 -6.68
C ARG A 37 5.89 -22.94 -8.01
N GLY A 38 5.55 -22.32 -9.14
CA GLY A 38 6.07 -22.71 -10.45
C GLY A 38 7.58 -22.58 -10.52
N LEU A 39 8.12 -21.45 -10.03
CA LEU A 39 9.57 -21.21 -9.95
C LEU A 39 10.29 -22.15 -8.97
N ALA A 40 9.73 -22.40 -7.79
CA ALA A 40 10.31 -23.30 -6.79
C ALA A 40 10.33 -24.75 -7.28
N LYS A 41 9.26 -25.21 -7.96
CA LYS A 41 9.23 -26.54 -8.60
C LYS A 41 10.26 -26.67 -9.71
N GLY A 42 10.51 -25.60 -10.48
CA GLY A 42 11.52 -25.61 -11.56
C GLY A 42 12.97 -25.51 -11.09
N THR A 43 13.23 -24.92 -9.92
CA THR A 43 14.59 -24.66 -9.41
C THR A 43 15.03 -25.60 -8.30
N GLY A 44 14.12 -26.33 -7.64
CA GLY A 44 14.44 -27.31 -6.59
C GLY A 44 15.08 -26.71 -5.33
N SER A 45 15.05 -25.38 -5.17
CA SER A 45 15.75 -24.69 -4.08
C SER A 45 14.97 -24.75 -2.76
N GLU A 46 15.62 -25.22 -1.69
CA GLU A 46 15.05 -25.19 -0.34
C GLU A 46 14.75 -23.78 0.17
N PHE A 47 15.49 -22.77 -0.28
CA PHE A 47 15.26 -21.37 0.10
C PHE A 47 13.90 -20.88 -0.42
N LEU A 48 13.58 -21.17 -1.68
CA LEU A 48 12.30 -20.80 -2.27
C LEU A 48 11.14 -21.54 -1.61
N ASN A 49 11.32 -22.81 -1.24
CA ASN A 49 10.33 -23.54 -0.46
C ASN A 49 10.07 -22.91 0.91
N LYS A 50 11.10 -22.43 1.61
CA LYS A 50 10.92 -21.71 2.89
C LYS A 50 10.24 -20.36 2.71
N LEU A 51 10.55 -19.66 1.63
CA LEU A 51 9.98 -18.36 1.28
C LEU A 51 8.49 -18.48 0.89
N LEU A 52 8.12 -19.57 0.22
CA LEU A 52 6.73 -19.89 -0.15
C LEU A 52 5.79 -20.04 1.05
N ILE A 53 6.29 -20.57 2.18
CA ILE A 53 5.50 -20.74 3.40
C ILE A 53 5.01 -19.38 3.94
N GLN A 54 5.69 -18.27 3.61
CA GLN A 54 5.29 -16.92 4.01
C GLN A 54 4.12 -16.36 3.20
N PHE A 55 3.80 -16.98 2.05
CA PHE A 55 2.68 -16.63 1.18
C PHE A 55 1.44 -17.49 1.40
N ASP A 56 1.53 -18.48 2.30
CA ASP A 56 0.37 -19.23 2.76
C ASP A 56 -0.23 -18.56 4.00
N HIS A 57 -1.55 -18.40 4.03
CA HIS A 57 -2.26 -17.88 5.20
C HIS A 57 -2.29 -18.94 6.30
N VAL A 58 -1.99 -18.56 7.53
CA VAL A 58 -2.25 -19.43 8.70
C VAL A 58 -3.76 -19.51 8.93
N SER A 59 -4.26 -20.69 9.29
CA SER A 59 -5.70 -20.94 9.37
C SER A 59 -6.39 -20.26 10.57
N TRP A 60 -5.65 -19.95 11.63
CA TRP A 60 -6.22 -19.38 12.85
C TRP A 60 -5.17 -18.61 13.66
N GLU A 61 -4.13 -19.28 14.15
CA GLU A 61 -3.09 -18.67 14.97
C GLU A 61 -1.74 -18.75 14.27
N GLY A 62 -1.06 -17.62 14.20
CA GLY A 62 0.25 -17.49 13.58
C GLY A 62 0.45 -16.10 13.00
N PHE A 63 1.61 -15.91 12.37
CA PHE A 63 1.94 -14.68 11.68
C PHE A 63 2.74 -15.01 10.43
N ARG A 64 2.24 -14.57 9.29
CA ARG A 64 2.88 -14.71 7.98
C ARG A 64 2.99 -13.35 7.32
N ALA A 65 3.96 -13.22 6.41
CA ALA A 65 4.15 -11.97 5.68
C ALA A 65 2.87 -11.53 4.93
N TRP A 66 2.06 -12.49 4.46
CA TRP A 66 0.77 -12.22 3.83
C TRP A 66 -0.23 -11.45 4.71
N ASP A 67 -0.18 -11.65 6.03
CA ASP A 67 -1.11 -11.04 6.98
C ASP A 67 -0.89 -9.51 7.09
N LEU A 68 0.29 -9.02 6.69
CA LEU A 68 0.66 -7.60 6.74
C LEU A 68 0.00 -6.76 5.64
N VAL A 69 -0.51 -7.38 4.57
CA VAL A 69 -1.11 -6.65 3.45
C VAL A 69 -2.31 -5.81 3.90
N MET A 70 -3.16 -6.36 4.79
CA MET A 70 -4.36 -5.66 5.26
C MET A 70 -4.04 -4.47 6.18
N PRO A 71 -3.20 -4.62 7.23
CA PRO A 71 -2.74 -3.49 8.04
C PRO A 71 -2.03 -2.39 7.25
N LEU A 72 -1.19 -2.75 6.28
CA LEU A 72 -0.50 -1.79 5.42
C LEU A 72 -1.48 -1.01 4.53
N PHE A 73 -2.46 -1.69 3.94
CA PHE A 73 -3.51 -1.04 3.17
C PHE A 73 -4.30 -0.02 4.01
N LEU A 74 -4.70 -0.39 5.23
CA LEU A 74 -5.41 0.52 6.13
C LEU A 74 -4.55 1.74 6.51
N PHE A 75 -3.26 1.52 6.76
CA PHE A 75 -2.30 2.60 7.02
C PHE A 75 -2.20 3.57 5.84
N VAL A 76 -2.02 3.05 4.63
CA VAL A 76 -1.95 3.85 3.39
C VAL A 76 -3.22 4.67 3.23
N VAL A 77 -4.41 4.07 3.38
CA VAL A 77 -5.70 4.79 3.32
C VAL A 77 -5.76 5.90 4.36
N GLY A 78 -5.37 5.63 5.60
CA GLY A 78 -5.33 6.62 6.68
C GLY A 78 -4.42 7.81 6.35
N VAL A 79 -3.25 7.56 5.76
CA VAL A 79 -2.30 8.61 5.36
C VAL A 79 -2.84 9.46 4.21
N VAL A 80 -3.46 8.86 3.18
CA VAL A 80 -3.89 9.61 1.98
C VAL A 80 -5.17 10.42 2.16
N MET A 81 -6.04 10.04 3.10
CA MET A 81 -7.35 10.67 3.31
C MET A 81 -7.24 12.19 3.64
N PRO A 82 -6.40 12.64 4.59
CA PRO A 82 -6.21 14.07 4.87
C PRO A 82 -5.74 14.87 3.65
N PHE A 83 -4.83 14.33 2.83
CA PHE A 83 -4.36 15.00 1.62
C PHE A 83 -5.48 15.16 0.59
N SER A 84 -6.34 14.16 0.43
CA SER A 84 -7.52 14.23 -0.45
C SER A 84 -8.49 15.32 0.01
N PHE A 85 -8.75 15.41 1.32
CA PHE A 85 -9.62 16.43 1.89
C PHE A 85 -9.07 17.84 1.74
N ASN A 86 -7.79 18.06 2.09
CA ASN A 86 -7.15 19.37 1.95
C ASN A 86 -7.20 19.86 0.50
N LYS A 87 -6.90 18.99 -0.48
CA LYS A 87 -6.96 19.34 -1.91
C LYS A 87 -8.36 19.76 -2.37
N ARG A 88 -9.42 19.23 -1.77
CA ARG A 88 -10.81 19.62 -2.09
C ARG A 88 -11.20 20.94 -1.43
N LEU A 89 -10.74 21.17 -0.19
CA LEU A 89 -10.93 22.44 0.51
C LEU A 89 -10.19 23.59 -0.21
N GLU A 90 -8.95 23.38 -0.66
CA GLU A 90 -8.18 24.34 -1.46
C GLU A 90 -8.86 24.71 -2.78
N ARG A 91 -9.67 23.80 -3.35
CA ARG A 91 -10.48 24.04 -4.55
C ARG A 91 -11.78 24.81 -4.28
N GLY A 92 -11.97 25.31 -3.05
CA GLY A 92 -13.15 26.08 -2.66
C GLY A 92 -14.39 25.26 -2.35
N GLN A 93 -14.28 23.92 -2.25
CA GLN A 93 -15.40 23.09 -1.81
C GLN A 93 -15.63 23.30 -0.31
N SER A 94 -16.88 23.53 0.08
CA SER A 94 -17.23 23.64 1.50
C SER A 94 -17.18 22.26 2.19
N LYS A 95 -16.83 22.23 3.48
CA LYS A 95 -16.85 20.99 4.29
C LYS A 95 -18.20 20.28 4.21
N ARG A 96 -19.31 21.04 4.14
CA ARG A 96 -20.67 20.50 4.04
C ARG A 96 -20.90 19.74 2.73
N GLN A 97 -20.44 20.29 1.60
CA GLN A 97 -20.51 19.61 0.30
C GLN A 97 -19.65 18.34 0.27
N LEU A 98 -18.50 18.36 0.95
CA LEU A 98 -17.62 17.21 1.07
C LEU A 98 -18.25 16.06 1.88
N TYR A 99 -18.88 16.37 3.03
CA TYR A 99 -19.57 15.35 3.83
C TYR A 99 -20.82 14.81 3.14
N PHE A 100 -21.61 15.67 2.48
CA PHE A 100 -22.77 15.21 1.71
C PHE A 100 -22.39 14.23 0.61
N HIS A 101 -21.25 14.41 -0.04
CA HIS A 101 -20.77 13.50 -1.09
C HIS A 101 -20.30 12.13 -0.56
N ILE A 102 -20.00 12.01 0.73
CA ILE A 102 -19.61 10.73 1.34
C ILE A 102 -20.85 9.94 1.78
N VAL A 103 -21.89 10.65 2.23
CA VAL A 103 -23.11 10.05 2.80
C VAL A 103 -24.18 9.78 1.73
N LYS A 104 -24.23 10.59 0.67
CA LYS A 104 -25.18 10.48 -0.44
C LYS A 104 -24.49 9.99 -1.70
#